data_AF-A0A1H5KQT5-F1
#
_entry.id   AF-A0A1H5KQT5-F1
#
_cell.length_a   1.000
_cell.length_b   1.000
_cell.length_c   1.000
_cell.angle_alpha   90.00
_cell.angle_beta   90.00
_cell.angle_gamma   90.00
#
_symmetry.space_group_name_H-M   'P 1'
#
loop_
_entity.id
_entity.type
_entity.pdbx_description
1 polymer ?
#
loop_
_entity_poly.entity_id
_entity_poly.type
_entity_poly.pdbx_seq_one_letter_code
_entity_poly.pdbx_strand_id
1 'polypeptide(L)'
;MKLNHTIKIDLLEFFKTGKFDYLKLGQTQEWILNNFPDPDSGYDPDTNESFNIWTYGGIELHFEEGVLFLIYSDYWYEGKLLNTKELVLNKWIFEDIDKLTLLYVLAKLNEENIDYKKKTDNLGVLLRLKSGVELTFGNINDVEGLNTNEYHLTSFALVAENPFRWKDYI
;
A
#
# COMPACT_ATOMS: atom_id res chain seq x y z
N MET A 1 -10.90 23.01 3.10
CA MET A 1 -12.20 22.69 2.45
C MET A 1 -12.16 21.20 2.24
N LYS A 2 -13.01 20.44 2.94
CA LYS A 2 -13.00 18.98 2.86
C LYS A 2 -13.40 18.55 1.46
N LEU A 3 -12.67 17.59 0.88
CA LEU A 3 -13.07 17.01 -0.39
C LEU A 3 -14.43 16.34 -0.20
N ASN A 4 -15.40 16.75 -1.02
CA ASN A 4 -16.77 16.24 -1.01
C ASN A 4 -17.02 15.28 -2.19
N HIS A 5 -15.96 14.71 -2.74
CA HIS A 5 -16.03 13.79 -3.86
C HIS A 5 -15.40 12.45 -3.47
N THR A 6 -15.94 11.39 -4.05
CA THR A 6 -15.37 10.05 -3.95
C THR A 6 -13.94 10.05 -4.47
N ILE A 7 -13.00 9.60 -3.64
CA ILE A 7 -11.60 9.39 -3.98
C ILE A 7 -11.53 8.32 -5.07
N LYS A 8 -10.80 8.60 -6.14
CA LYS A 8 -10.55 7.62 -7.20
C LYS A 8 -9.06 7.35 -7.26
N ILE A 9 -8.67 6.14 -6.87
CA ILE A 9 -7.28 5.71 -6.92
C ILE A 9 -7.11 4.73 -8.06
N ASP A 10 -6.16 5.04 -8.93
CA ASP A 10 -5.65 4.10 -9.91
C ASP A 10 -4.38 3.47 -9.36
N LEU A 11 -4.41 2.16 -9.08
CA LEU A 11 -3.27 1.47 -8.45
C LEU A 11 -2.04 1.38 -9.37
N LEU A 12 -2.23 1.40 -10.70
CA LEU A 12 -1.10 1.50 -11.63
C LEU A 12 -0.44 2.87 -11.54
N GLU A 13 -1.23 3.94 -11.57
CA GLU A 13 -0.69 5.31 -11.41
C GLU A 13 -0.09 5.53 -10.03
N PHE A 14 -0.68 4.96 -8.98
CA PHE A 14 -0.11 4.96 -7.64
C PHE A 14 1.24 4.25 -7.61
N PHE A 15 1.39 3.08 -8.25
CA PHE A 15 2.67 2.37 -8.29
C PHE A 15 3.72 3.13 -9.12
N LYS A 16 3.30 3.82 -10.19
CA LYS A 16 4.17 4.68 -11.02
C LYS A 16 4.66 5.92 -10.29
N THR A 17 3.80 6.56 -9.49
CA THR A 17 4.03 7.94 -9.02
C THR A 17 4.10 8.11 -7.51
N GLY A 18 3.55 7.16 -6.75
CA GLY A 18 3.37 7.25 -5.30
C GLY A 18 2.24 8.20 -4.91
N LYS A 19 1.50 8.76 -5.87
CA LYS A 19 0.41 9.69 -5.61
C LYS A 19 -0.85 8.93 -5.20
N PHE A 20 -1.27 9.12 -3.96
CA PHE A 20 -2.55 8.63 -3.45
C PHE A 20 -3.53 9.82 -3.32
N ASP A 21 -4.06 10.25 -4.46
CA ASP A 21 -4.87 11.46 -4.58
C ASP A 21 -4.15 12.71 -3.98
N TYR A 22 -4.71 13.33 -2.94
CA TYR A 22 -4.11 14.48 -2.23
C TYR A 22 -3.29 14.09 -0.99
N LEU A 23 -3.28 12.80 -0.62
CA LEU A 23 -2.52 12.33 0.53
C LEU A 23 -1.02 12.31 0.25
N LYS A 24 -0.26 12.74 1.24
CA LYS A 24 1.20 12.73 1.27
C LYS A 24 1.67 12.35 2.66
N LEU A 25 2.74 11.59 2.71
CA LEU A 25 3.46 11.34 3.96
C LEU A 25 3.87 12.68 4.60
N GLY A 26 3.81 12.76 5.92
CA GLY A 26 4.08 13.97 6.71
C GLY A 26 2.84 14.84 6.97
N GLN A 27 1.67 14.52 6.41
CA GLN A 27 0.42 15.22 6.74
C GLN A 27 -0.10 14.80 8.11
N THR A 28 -0.65 15.76 8.86
CA THR A 28 -1.25 15.48 10.17
C THR A 28 -2.64 14.88 10.03
N GLN A 29 -3.09 14.14 11.05
CA GLN A 29 -4.48 13.70 11.18
C GLN A 29 -5.47 14.87 11.01
N GLU A 30 -5.20 16.00 11.67
CA GLU A 30 -6.01 17.23 11.53
C GLU A 30 -6.08 17.71 10.08
N TRP A 31 -4.96 17.71 9.35
CA TRP A 31 -4.97 18.11 7.94
C TRP A 31 -5.85 17.16 7.11
N ILE A 32 -5.74 15.85 7.33
CA ILE A 32 -6.50 14.85 6.59
C ILE A 32 -8.00 15.00 6.87
N LEU A 33 -8.43 15.11 8.13
CA LEU A 33 -9.86 15.29 8.45
C LEU A 33 -10.47 16.56 7.82
N ASN A 34 -9.66 17.60 7.65
CA ASN A 34 -10.08 18.88 7.07
C ASN A 34 -10.05 18.92 5.53
N ASN A 35 -9.35 17.99 4.89
CA ASN A 35 -9.06 18.04 3.45
C ASN A 35 -9.29 16.72 2.71
N PHE A 36 -9.63 15.64 3.39
CA PHE A 36 -9.89 14.32 2.83
C PHE A 36 -11.23 13.79 3.38
N PRO A 37 -11.92 12.87 2.70
CA PRO A 37 -13.12 12.24 3.25
C PRO A 37 -12.87 11.60 4.63
N ASP A 38 -13.93 11.40 5.40
CA ASP A 38 -13.82 10.66 6.66
C ASP A 38 -13.42 9.21 6.37
N PRO A 39 -12.59 8.60 7.24
CA PRO A 39 -12.27 7.19 7.10
C PRO A 39 -13.47 6.32 7.47
N ASP A 40 -13.49 5.10 6.95
CA ASP A 40 -14.50 4.09 7.31
C ASP A 40 -14.33 3.62 8.76
N SER A 41 -13.10 3.69 9.29
CA SER A 41 -12.79 3.40 10.70
C SER A 41 -11.55 4.16 11.19
N GLY A 42 -11.37 4.23 12.50
CA GLY A 42 -10.18 4.83 13.13
C GLY A 42 -10.35 6.28 13.57
N TYR A 43 -11.44 6.94 13.18
CA TYR A 43 -11.85 8.25 13.67
C TYR A 43 -13.36 8.27 13.92
N ASP A 44 -13.78 8.80 15.07
CA ASP A 44 -15.17 9.02 15.41
C ASP A 44 -15.46 10.54 15.47
N PRO A 45 -16.26 11.08 14.54
CA PRO A 45 -16.56 12.52 14.50
C PRO A 45 -17.47 12.98 15.65
N ASP A 46 -18.26 12.08 16.27
CA ASP A 46 -19.20 12.45 17.32
C ASP A 46 -18.48 12.64 18.66
N THR A 47 -17.43 11.86 18.90
CA THR A 47 -16.61 11.91 20.13
C THR A 47 -15.29 12.65 19.95
N ASN A 48 -14.88 12.89 18.70
CA ASN A 48 -13.56 13.39 18.31
C ASN A 48 -12.41 12.49 18.80
N GLU A 49 -12.67 11.19 18.96
CA GLU A 49 -11.67 10.18 19.25
C GLU A 49 -10.98 9.70 17.96
N SER A 50 -9.67 9.47 18.03
CA SER A 50 -8.84 9.08 16.89
C SER A 50 -7.83 8.02 17.28
N PHE A 51 -7.68 7.01 16.43
CA PHE A 51 -6.67 5.96 16.53
C PHE A 51 -5.49 6.25 15.59
N ASN A 52 -4.40 5.49 15.76
CA ASN A 52 -3.21 5.61 14.90
C ASN A 52 -3.34 4.85 13.57
N ILE A 53 -4.45 4.16 13.32
CA ILE A 53 -4.71 3.47 12.06
C ILE A 53 -6.12 3.84 11.61
N TRP A 54 -6.23 4.43 10.42
CA TRP A 54 -7.51 4.72 9.78
C TRP A 54 -7.68 3.89 8.52
N THR A 55 -8.91 3.50 8.19
CA THR A 55 -9.17 2.67 7.00
C THR A 55 -10.05 3.38 5.97
N TYR A 56 -9.77 3.13 4.70
CA TYR A 56 -10.60 3.47 3.54
C TYR A 56 -10.72 2.21 2.71
N GLY A 57 -11.78 1.43 2.94
CA GLY A 57 -11.91 0.07 2.43
C GLY A 57 -10.72 -0.79 2.86
N GLY A 58 -10.01 -1.34 1.89
CA GLY A 58 -8.80 -2.15 2.08
C GLY A 58 -7.50 -1.35 2.14
N ILE A 59 -7.55 -0.02 2.28
CA ILE A 59 -6.36 0.83 2.42
C ILE A 59 -6.27 1.36 3.86
N GLU A 60 -5.09 1.32 4.43
CA GLU A 60 -4.80 1.83 5.77
C GLU A 60 -3.91 3.07 5.73
N LEU A 61 -4.22 4.05 6.56
CA LEU A 61 -3.37 5.18 6.88
C LEU A 61 -2.82 4.98 8.29
N HIS A 62 -1.50 4.90 8.42
CA HIS A 62 -0.81 4.70 9.69
C HIS A 62 -0.17 6.00 10.15
N PHE A 63 -0.39 6.32 11.42
CA PHE A 63 0.03 7.55 12.06
C PHE A 63 1.00 7.28 13.21
N GLU A 64 2.02 8.11 13.30
CA GLU A 64 2.93 8.18 14.44
C GLU A 64 2.92 9.63 14.92
N GLU A 65 2.65 9.84 16.21
CA GLU A 65 2.49 11.19 16.79
C GLU A 65 1.49 12.08 16.00
N GLY A 66 0.44 11.47 15.45
CA GLY A 66 -0.58 12.16 14.66
C GLY A 66 -0.15 12.53 13.23
N VAL A 67 0.99 12.03 12.75
CA VAL A 67 1.54 12.29 11.41
C VAL A 67 1.51 11.02 10.56
N LEU A 68 0.96 11.13 9.34
CA LEU A 68 0.89 10.05 8.36
C LEU A 68 2.30 9.66 7.91
N PHE A 69 2.73 8.44 8.23
CA PHE A 69 4.05 7.93 7.85
C PHE A 69 3.98 6.75 6.88
N LEU A 70 2.82 6.11 6.76
CA LEU A 70 2.64 4.91 5.95
C LEU A 70 1.21 4.83 5.38
N ILE A 71 1.11 4.57 4.08
CA ILE A 71 -0.13 4.13 3.41
C ILE A 71 0.05 2.67 3.05
N TYR A 72 -0.83 1.79 3.53
CA TYR A 72 -0.60 0.35 3.52
C TYR A 72 -1.82 -0.44 3.05
N SER A 73 -1.60 -1.64 2.54
CA SER A 73 -2.64 -2.64 2.30
C SER A 73 -2.06 -4.05 2.23
N ASP A 74 -2.77 -5.00 2.85
CA ASP A 74 -2.61 -6.46 2.71
C ASP A 74 -3.96 -7.19 2.56
N TYR A 75 -5.05 -6.43 2.45
CA TYR A 75 -6.42 -6.92 2.62
C TYR A 75 -7.01 -7.65 1.41
N TRP A 76 -6.31 -7.75 0.28
CA TRP A 76 -6.91 -8.36 -0.92
C TRP A 76 -7.10 -9.87 -0.83
N TYR A 77 -6.32 -10.58 -0.01
CA TYR A 77 -6.53 -12.01 0.24
C TYR A 77 -7.88 -12.33 0.87
N GLU A 78 -8.42 -11.38 1.64
CA GLU A 78 -9.73 -11.50 2.27
C GLU A 78 -10.86 -10.91 1.40
N GLY A 79 -10.55 -10.54 0.14
CA GLY A 79 -11.48 -9.88 -0.76
C GLY A 79 -11.85 -8.46 -0.32
N LYS A 80 -11.05 -7.82 0.53
CA LYS A 80 -11.35 -6.52 1.16
C LYS A 80 -10.74 -5.30 0.44
N LEU A 81 -9.99 -5.50 -0.64
CA LEU A 81 -9.59 -4.42 -1.54
C LEU A 81 -10.78 -4.02 -2.45
N LEU A 82 -11.79 -3.41 -1.84
CA LEU A 82 -13.08 -3.08 -2.45
C LEU A 82 -13.31 -1.57 -2.53
N ASN A 83 -14.22 -1.20 -3.42
CA ASN A 83 -14.76 0.15 -3.45
C ASN A 83 -15.63 0.38 -2.22
N THR A 84 -15.55 1.57 -1.64
CA THR A 84 -16.45 2.11 -0.63
C THR A 84 -17.20 3.31 -1.18
N LYS A 85 -18.05 3.93 -0.36
CA LYS A 85 -18.72 5.18 -0.72
C LYS A 85 -17.72 6.31 -0.98
N GLU A 86 -16.64 6.31 -0.20
CA GLU A 86 -15.65 7.38 -0.21
C GLU A 86 -14.43 7.03 -1.09
N LEU A 87 -14.18 5.76 -1.41
CA LEU A 87 -13.03 5.30 -2.20
C LEU A 87 -13.43 4.35 -3.34
N VAL A 88 -12.99 4.64 -4.56
CA VAL A 88 -13.08 3.75 -5.72
C VAL A 88 -11.69 3.42 -6.24
N LEU A 89 -11.44 2.14 -6.49
CA LEU A 89 -10.15 1.61 -6.94
C LEU A 89 -10.24 1.12 -8.39
N ASN A 90 -9.32 1.57 -9.26
CA ASN A 90 -8.92 0.82 -10.44
C ASN A 90 -7.79 -0.13 -10.00
N LYS A 91 -8.08 -1.43 -9.98
CA LYS A 91 -7.27 -2.42 -9.26
C LYS A 91 -6.06 -2.94 -10.04
N TRP A 92 -6.02 -2.78 -11.37
CA TRP A 92 -4.91 -3.24 -12.21
C TRP A 92 -4.52 -4.71 -11.95
N ILE A 93 -3.32 -5.01 -11.43
CA ILE A 93 -2.89 -6.38 -11.14
C ILE A 93 -3.73 -7.07 -10.05
N PHE A 94 -4.42 -6.31 -9.20
CA PHE A 94 -5.26 -6.83 -8.12
C PHE A 94 -6.65 -7.28 -8.58
N GLU A 95 -6.95 -7.26 -9.88
CA GLU A 95 -8.17 -7.89 -10.43
C GLU A 95 -8.09 -9.44 -10.37
N ASP A 96 -6.88 -10.00 -10.31
CA ASP A 96 -6.64 -11.45 -10.26
C ASP A 96 -5.61 -11.78 -9.17
N ILE A 97 -6.10 -11.90 -7.94
CA ILE A 97 -5.27 -12.07 -6.72
C ILE A 97 -4.44 -13.35 -6.78
N ASP A 98 -4.97 -14.42 -7.36
CA ASP A 98 -4.30 -15.71 -7.49
C ASP A 98 -3.06 -15.64 -8.40
N LYS A 99 -2.94 -14.61 -9.23
CA LYS A 99 -1.77 -14.40 -10.09
C LYS A 99 -0.65 -13.60 -9.46
N LEU A 100 -0.82 -13.02 -8.27
CA LEU A 100 0.13 -12.08 -7.65
C LEU A 100 1.45 -12.72 -7.14
N THR A 101 1.97 -13.71 -7.85
CA THR A 101 3.33 -14.23 -7.71
C THR A 101 4.38 -13.18 -8.06
N LEU A 102 5.58 -13.31 -7.50
CA LEU A 102 6.70 -12.42 -7.78
C LEU A 102 7.00 -12.35 -9.29
N LEU A 103 7.03 -13.50 -9.98
CA LEU A 103 7.29 -13.52 -11.43
C LEU A 103 6.26 -12.72 -12.22
N TYR A 104 4.97 -12.91 -11.91
CA TYR A 104 3.89 -12.18 -12.57
C TYR A 104 3.98 -10.67 -12.31
N VAL A 105 4.21 -10.26 -11.05
CA VAL A 105 4.31 -8.84 -10.70
C VAL A 105 5.52 -8.20 -11.36
N LEU A 106 6.69 -8.86 -11.37
CA LEU A 106 7.87 -8.36 -12.09
C LEU A 106 7.60 -8.18 -13.59
N ALA A 107 6.89 -9.11 -14.23
CA ALA A 107 6.50 -8.97 -15.63
C ALA A 107 5.60 -7.73 -15.83
N LYS A 108 4.60 -7.53 -14.96
CA LYS A 108 3.69 -6.37 -15.04
C LYS A 108 4.38 -5.04 -14.79
N LEU A 109 5.33 -4.98 -13.85
CA LEU A 109 6.15 -3.79 -13.62
C LEU A 109 7.01 -3.46 -14.85
N ASN A 110 7.60 -4.47 -15.50
CA ASN A 110 8.42 -4.30 -16.69
C ASN A 110 7.60 -3.88 -17.92
N GLU A 111 6.40 -4.45 -18.12
CA GLU A 111 5.45 -4.03 -19.16
C GLU A 111 5.12 -2.53 -19.06
N GLU A 112 5.01 -2.03 -17.83
CA GLU A 112 4.66 -0.64 -17.52
C GLU A 112 5.88 0.28 -17.34
N ASN A 113 7.10 -0.22 -17.57
CA ASN A 113 8.37 0.49 -17.38
C ASN A 113 8.54 1.10 -15.98
N ILE A 114 8.14 0.37 -14.94
CA ILE A 114 8.25 0.80 -13.55
C ILE A 114 9.58 0.30 -12.98
N ASP A 115 10.50 1.22 -12.72
CA ASP A 115 11.79 0.91 -12.10
C ASP A 115 11.64 0.46 -10.64
N TYR A 116 12.40 -0.57 -10.26
CA TYR A 116 12.44 -1.08 -8.89
C TYR A 116 13.83 -1.55 -8.46
N LYS A 117 14.10 -1.50 -7.16
CA LYS A 117 15.17 -2.28 -6.51
C LYS A 117 14.58 -3.50 -5.81
N LYS A 118 15.35 -4.59 -5.78
CA LYS A 118 14.96 -5.86 -5.16
C LYS A 118 15.93 -6.20 -4.03
N LYS A 119 15.37 -6.64 -2.90
CA LYS A 119 16.09 -7.26 -1.80
C LYS A 119 15.45 -8.61 -1.49
N THR A 120 16.27 -9.60 -1.14
CA THR A 120 15.82 -10.92 -0.72
C THR A 120 16.55 -11.28 0.55
N ASP A 121 15.80 -11.69 1.57
CA ASP A 121 16.32 -12.15 2.84
C ASP A 121 15.51 -13.36 3.35
N ASN A 122 15.73 -13.76 4.60
CA ASN A 122 15.05 -14.89 5.22
C ASN A 122 13.56 -14.66 5.48
N LEU A 123 13.07 -13.42 5.40
CA LEU A 123 11.66 -13.07 5.58
C LEU A 123 10.90 -13.05 4.24
N GLY A 124 11.60 -12.94 3.12
CA GLY A 124 11.01 -13.02 1.79
C GLY A 124 11.69 -12.13 0.76
N VAL A 125 10.88 -11.56 -0.15
CA VAL A 125 11.36 -10.62 -1.18
C VAL A 125 10.69 -9.27 -0.97
N LEU A 126 11.49 -8.22 -0.97
CA LEU A 126 11.04 -6.84 -0.92
C LEU A 126 11.42 -6.14 -2.23
N LEU A 127 10.44 -5.56 -2.92
CA LEU A 127 10.68 -4.61 -4.00
C LEU A 127 10.43 -3.19 -3.49
N ARG A 128 11.26 -2.24 -3.90
CA ARG A 128 10.94 -0.81 -3.76
C ARG A 128 10.94 -0.16 -5.13
N LEU A 129 9.77 0.33 -5.51
CA LEU A 129 9.55 1.07 -6.73
C LEU A 129 10.17 2.46 -6.58
N LYS A 130 10.54 3.09 -7.71
CA LYS A 130 11.05 4.47 -7.72
C LYS A 130 10.07 5.49 -7.13
N SER A 131 8.77 5.20 -7.17
CA SER A 131 7.71 5.97 -6.52
C SER A 131 7.77 5.98 -4.99
N GLY A 132 8.56 5.09 -4.39
CA GLY A 132 8.61 4.89 -2.95
C GLY A 132 7.61 3.85 -2.43
N VAL A 133 6.79 3.26 -3.31
CA VAL A 133 5.95 2.11 -2.98
C VAL A 133 6.85 0.88 -2.81
N GLU A 134 6.65 0.18 -1.71
CA GLU A 134 7.30 -1.09 -1.39
C GLU A 134 6.30 -2.24 -1.55
N LEU A 135 6.75 -3.36 -2.11
CA LEU A 135 5.98 -4.57 -2.33
C LEU A 135 6.65 -5.72 -1.60
N THR A 136 5.93 -6.38 -0.71
CA THR A 136 6.44 -7.51 0.08
C THR A 136 5.91 -8.80 -0.49
N PHE A 137 6.76 -9.80 -0.67
CA PHE A 137 6.40 -11.13 -1.14
C PHE A 137 6.89 -12.20 -0.18
N GLY A 138 6.06 -13.22 0.04
CA GLY A 138 6.37 -14.31 0.97
C GLY A 138 5.88 -15.67 0.49
N ASN A 139 6.42 -16.71 1.13
CA ASN A 139 5.94 -18.09 1.01
C ASN A 139 4.74 -18.29 1.94
N ILE A 140 3.57 -17.80 1.53
CA ILE A 140 2.36 -17.73 2.37
C ILE A 140 1.87 -19.08 2.92
N ASN A 141 2.29 -20.19 2.32
CA ASN A 141 1.88 -21.55 2.69
C ASN A 141 3.04 -22.39 3.25
N ASP A 142 4.19 -21.76 3.55
CA ASP A 142 5.39 -22.42 4.08
C ASP A 142 5.83 -23.67 3.28
N VAL A 143 5.68 -23.63 1.96
CA VAL A 143 6.03 -24.74 1.08
C VAL A 143 7.55 -24.89 1.03
N GLU A 144 8.07 -26.02 1.51
CA GLU A 144 9.51 -26.29 1.53
C GLU A 144 10.09 -26.30 0.10
N GLY A 145 11.20 -25.59 -0.09
CA GLY A 145 11.88 -25.51 -1.39
C GLY A 145 11.14 -24.73 -2.48
N LEU A 146 10.06 -24.01 -2.12
CA LEU A 146 9.29 -23.19 -3.08
C LEU A 146 10.21 -22.20 -3.80
N ASN A 147 10.06 -22.13 -5.11
CA ASN A 147 10.78 -21.16 -5.91
C ASN A 147 10.39 -19.73 -5.50
N THR A 148 11.37 -18.85 -5.23
CA THR A 148 11.10 -17.45 -4.87
C THR A 148 10.26 -16.69 -5.90
N ASN A 149 10.29 -17.10 -7.18
CA ASN A 149 9.43 -16.55 -8.23
C ASN A 149 7.93 -16.84 -8.01
N GLU A 150 7.61 -17.85 -7.21
CA GLU A 150 6.25 -18.24 -6.83
C GLU A 150 5.81 -17.62 -5.49
N TYR A 151 6.67 -16.82 -4.83
CA TYR A 151 6.25 -16.10 -3.64
C TYR A 151 5.15 -15.12 -3.99
N HIS A 152 4.13 -15.05 -3.14
CA HIS A 152 2.95 -14.24 -3.38
C HIS A 152 3.09 -12.87 -2.72
N LEU A 153 2.56 -11.83 -3.37
CA LEU A 153 2.55 -10.45 -2.89
C LEU A 153 1.71 -10.35 -1.60
N THR A 154 2.34 -10.22 -0.45
CA THR A 154 1.63 -10.17 0.84
C THR A 154 1.13 -8.77 1.19
N SER A 155 1.85 -7.72 0.78
CA SER A 155 1.46 -6.34 1.07
C SER A 155 2.09 -5.32 0.13
N PHE A 156 1.50 -4.11 0.08
CA PHE A 156 2.14 -2.93 -0.46
C PHE A 156 2.10 -1.76 0.54
N ALA A 157 3.09 -0.88 0.44
CA ALA A 157 3.29 0.23 1.34
C ALA A 157 3.88 1.45 0.62
N LEU A 158 3.24 2.63 0.67
CA LEU A 158 3.96 3.88 0.43
C LEU A 158 4.60 4.33 1.74
N VAL A 159 5.92 4.37 1.77
CA VAL A 159 6.69 4.73 2.97
C VAL A 159 7.95 5.50 2.60
N ALA A 160 8.33 6.43 3.48
CA ALA A 160 9.61 7.12 3.38
C ALA A 160 10.76 6.10 3.31
N GLU A 161 11.81 6.43 2.56
CA GLU A 161 12.93 5.50 2.45
C GLU A 161 13.60 5.32 3.82
N ASN A 162 13.58 4.09 4.33
CA ASN A 162 14.33 3.72 5.50
C ASN A 162 15.71 3.21 5.06
N PRO A 163 16.80 4.00 5.24
CA PRO A 163 18.12 3.60 4.79
C PRO A 163 18.62 2.34 5.50
N PHE A 164 18.17 2.05 6.72
CA PHE A 164 18.55 0.83 7.44
C PHE A 164 17.88 -0.42 6.87
N ARG A 165 16.64 -0.30 6.39
CA ARG A 165 15.93 -1.40 5.71
C ARG A 165 16.63 -1.82 4.41
N TRP A 166 17.25 -0.85 3.74
CA TRP A 166 17.89 -1.02 2.43
C TRP A 166 19.43 -1.02 2.48
N LYS A 167 20.03 -1.08 3.66
CA LYS A 167 21.47 -1.35 3.80
C LYS A 167 21.77 -2.80 3.45
N ASP A 168 22.79 -2.99 2.63
CA ASP A 168 23.47 -4.26 2.48
C ASP A 168 24.36 -4.46 3.71
N TYR A 169 24.13 -5.55 4.45
CA TYR A 169 25.08 -5.97 5.47
C TYR A 169 26.18 -6.75 4.75
N ILE A 170 27.32 -6.07 4.54
CA ILE A 170 28.56 -6.66 3.99
C ILE A 170 29.19 -7.57 5.04
#